data_AF-A0A0C2HEG9-F1
#
_entry.id   AF-A0A0C2HEG9-F1
#
_cell.length_a   1.000
_cell.length_b   1.000
_cell.length_c   1.000
_cell.angle_alpha   90.00
_cell.angle_beta   90.00
_cell.angle_gamma   90.00
#
_symmetry.space_group_name_H-M   'P 1'
#
loop_
_entity.id
_entity.type
_entity.pdbx_description
1 polymer ?
#
loop_
_entity_poly.entity_id
_entity_poly.type
_entity_poly.pdbx_seq_one_letter_code
_entity_poly.pdbx_strand_id
1 'polypeptide(L)'
;MKGKAKYKAGENAIVWKIKRMGGMKESQISAEIDLLSTGSEKKKWNRPPVSMNFEVPFAPSGLKVRYLKVFEPKLNYSDHDVIKWVRYIGRSGLYETRC
;
A
#
# COMPACT_ATOMS: atom_id res chain seq x y z
N MET A 1 16.02 4.78 -11.67
CA MET A 1 14.95 3.80 -11.40
C MET A 1 14.66 3.77 -9.89
N LYS A 2 13.44 4.07 -9.44
CA LYS A 2 13.11 3.98 -8.00
C LYS A 2 12.71 2.54 -7.66
N GLY A 3 13.29 1.98 -6.61
CA GLY A 3 13.00 0.61 -6.18
C GLY A 3 13.72 -0.46 -7.01
N LYS A 4 13.35 -1.72 -6.78
CA LYS A 4 13.88 -2.91 -7.47
C LYS A 4 12.73 -3.75 -8.00
N ALA A 5 12.76 -4.09 -9.29
CA ALA A 5 11.80 -4.98 -9.92
C ALA A 5 12.46 -6.33 -10.22
N LYS A 6 11.71 -7.41 -10.03
CA LYS A 6 12.13 -8.77 -10.40
C LYS A 6 10.93 -9.55 -10.93
N TYR A 7 11.12 -10.29 -12.02
CA TYR A 7 10.17 -11.30 -12.43
C TYR A 7 10.26 -12.51 -11.49
N LYS A 8 9.11 -12.98 -11.02
CA LYS A 8 8.97 -14.20 -10.23
C LYS A 8 8.18 -15.23 -11.04
N ALA A 9 8.88 -16.19 -11.63
CA ALA A 9 8.26 -17.22 -12.47
C ALA A 9 7.17 -18.02 -11.75
N GLY A 10 7.39 -18.40 -10.48
CA GLY A 10 6.39 -19.15 -9.69
C GLY A 10 5.08 -18.39 -9.42
N GLU A 11 5.10 -17.05 -9.51
CA GLU A 11 3.92 -16.19 -9.34
C GLU A 11 3.42 -15.66 -10.70
N ASN A 12 4.12 -15.95 -11.80
CA ASN A 12 3.92 -15.35 -13.13
C ASN A 12 3.75 -13.82 -13.09
N ALA A 13 4.53 -13.15 -12.24
CA ALA A 13 4.37 -11.73 -11.96
C ALA A 13 5.72 -10.98 -11.91
N ILE A 14 5.72 -9.73 -12.37
CA ILE A 14 6.80 -8.79 -12.09
C ILE A 14 6.50 -8.11 -10.76
N VAL A 15 7.37 -8.30 -9.77
CA VAL A 15 7.23 -7.68 -8.44
C VAL A 15 8.16 -6.49 -8.33
N TRP A 16 7.58 -5.29 -8.28
CA TRP A 16 8.31 -4.04 -8.08
C TRP A 16 8.21 -3.56 -6.64
N LYS A 17 9.36 -3.42 -5.96
CA LYS A 17 9.44 -2.99 -4.55
C LYS A 17 10.10 -1.62 -4.43
N ILE A 18 9.39 -0.65 -3.89
CA ILE A 18 9.89 0.68 -3.54
C ILE A 18 9.87 0.82 -2.01
N LYS A 19 11.03 1.06 -1.39
CA LYS A 19 11.13 1.11 0.09
C LYS A 19 10.35 2.26 0.71
N ARG A 20 10.44 3.45 0.10
CA ARG A 20 9.76 4.68 0.54
C ARG A 20 9.47 5.55 -0.68
N MET A 21 8.31 6.19 -0.68
CA MET A 21 7.92 7.17 -1.68
C MET A 21 7.31 8.36 -0.95
N GLY A 22 7.78 9.58 -1.27
CA GLY A 22 7.16 10.80 -0.77
C GLY A 22 5.86 11.09 -1.50
N GLY A 23 4.92 11.79 -0.87
CA GLY A 23 3.70 12.26 -1.53
C GLY A 23 4.00 13.19 -2.71
N MET A 24 3.02 13.33 -3.62
CA MET A 24 3.14 14.14 -4.84
C MET A 24 4.35 13.76 -5.72
N LYS A 25 4.69 12.47 -5.77
CA LYS A 25 5.76 11.93 -6.61
C LYS A 25 5.21 10.90 -7.56
N GLU A 26 5.80 10.87 -8.74
CA GLU A 26 5.56 9.83 -9.74
C GLU A 26 6.75 8.87 -9.82
N SER A 27 6.48 7.64 -10.23
CA SER A 27 7.48 6.63 -10.57
C SER A 27 6.92 5.68 -11.60
N GLN A 28 7.72 5.33 -12.60
CA GLN A 28 7.33 4.46 -13.70
C GLN A 28 8.23 3.21 -13.74
N ILE A 29 7.65 2.11 -14.21
CA ILE A 29 8.34 0.89 -14.61
C ILE A 29 7.92 0.55 -16.04
N SER A 30 8.89 0.16 -16.86
CA SER A 30 8.68 -0.36 -18.21
C SER A 30 9.23 -1.78 -18.25
N ALA A 31 8.53 -2.69 -18.91
CA ALA A 31 8.93 -4.08 -19.05
C ALA A 31 8.61 -4.59 -20.45
N GLU A 32 9.54 -5.35 -21.01
CA GLU A 32 9.37 -6.13 -22.24
C GLU A 32 9.28 -7.61 -21.84
N ILE A 33 8.34 -8.33 -22.43
CA ILE A 33 8.06 -9.73 -22.08
C ILE A 33 8.22 -10.56 -23.35
N ASP A 34 9.27 -11.38 -23.36
CA ASP A 34 9.48 -12.36 -24.41
C ASP A 34 8.54 -13.55 -24.22
N LEU A 35 7.71 -13.80 -25.23
CA LEU A 35 6.76 -14.89 -25.22
C LEU A 35 7.31 -16.06 -26.04
N LEU A 36 7.22 -17.26 -25.48
CA LEU A 36 7.47 -18.48 -26.25
C LEU A 36 6.37 -18.67 -27.30
N SER A 37 6.75 -19.19 -28.46
CA SER A 37 5.79 -19.55 -29.51
C SER A 37 4.92 -20.72 -29.03
N THR A 38 3.70 -20.42 -28.59
CA THR A 38 2.68 -21.44 -28.30
C THR A 38 1.96 -21.78 -29.61
N GLY A 39 2.13 -23.02 -30.09
CA GLY A 39 1.48 -23.54 -31.29
C GLY A 39 -0.05 -23.37 -31.26
N SER A 40 -0.59 -23.13 -32.46
CA SER A 40 -2.01 -23.07 -32.88
C SER A 40 -3.09 -23.31 -31.82
N GLU A 41 -3.27 -22.36 -30.90
CA GLU A 41 -4.54 -21.92 -30.27
C GLU A 41 -4.18 -20.96 -29.13
N LYS A 42 -3.94 -19.68 -29.46
CA LYS A 42 -3.71 -18.64 -28.45
C LYS A 42 -5.02 -18.36 -27.73
N LYS A 43 -5.31 -19.07 -26.63
CA LYS A 43 -6.35 -18.65 -25.68
C LYS A 43 -6.10 -17.18 -25.34
N LYS A 44 -7.12 -16.34 -25.54
CA LYS A 44 -7.05 -14.90 -25.23
C LYS A 44 -6.60 -14.76 -23.78
N TRP A 45 -5.47 -14.11 -23.56
CA TRP A 45 -4.95 -13.89 -22.20
C TRP A 45 -5.91 -12.98 -21.45
N ASN A 46 -6.58 -13.52 -20.43
CA ASN A 46 -7.38 -12.74 -19.52
C ASN A 46 -6.42 -12.05 -18.54
N ARG A 47 -6.08 -10.80 -18.85
CA ARG A 47 -5.06 -10.04 -18.11
C ARG A 47 -5.50 -9.86 -16.65
N PRO A 48 -4.78 -10.44 -15.67
CA PRO A 48 -5.10 -10.20 -14.28
C PRO A 48 -4.84 -8.72 -13.95
N PRO A 49 -5.60 -8.12 -13.01
CA PRO A 49 -5.37 -6.75 -12.60
C PRO A 49 -3.98 -6.58 -11.98
N VAL A 50 -3.44 -5.36 -12.06
CA VAL A 50 -2.23 -4.97 -11.34
C VAL A 50 -2.61 -4.67 -9.90
N SER A 51 -2.01 -5.38 -8.95
CA SER A 51 -2.24 -5.18 -7.51
C SER A 51 -1.13 -4.33 -6.87
N MET A 52 -1.49 -3.59 -5.83
CA MET A 52 -0.56 -2.74 -5.07
C MET A 52 -0.63 -3.02 -3.58
N ASN A 53 0.54 -3.11 -2.94
CA ASN A 53 0.68 -3.22 -1.50
C ASN A 53 1.48 -2.04 -0.94
N PHE A 54 0.92 -1.31 0.02
CA PHE A 54 1.57 -0.15 0.65
C PHE A 54 1.11 0.10 2.09
N GLU A 55 1.92 0.85 2.83
CA GLU A 55 1.58 1.38 4.15
C GLU A 55 1.78 2.90 4.14
N VAL A 56 0.84 3.65 4.72
CA VAL A 56 0.86 5.11 4.80
C VAL A 56 0.66 5.61 6.24
N PRO A 57 1.31 6.72 6.64
CA PRO A 57 1.23 7.27 7.98
C PRO A 57 0.01 8.19 8.19
N PHE A 58 -1.13 7.87 7.58
CA PHE A 58 -2.40 8.60 7.71
C PHE A 58 -3.59 7.65 7.57
N ALA A 59 -4.78 8.09 8.00
CA ALA A 59 -6.02 7.34 7.82
C ALA A 59 -6.56 7.56 6.40
N PRO A 60 -6.65 6.52 5.55
CA PRO A 60 -7.18 6.67 4.19
C PRO A 60 -8.64 7.13 4.15
N SER A 61 -9.41 6.86 5.21
CA SER A 61 -10.79 7.35 5.37
C SER A 61 -10.91 8.85 5.63
N GLY A 62 -9.79 9.55 5.87
CA GLY A 62 -9.78 10.94 6.29
C GLY A 62 -10.06 11.17 7.78
N LEU A 63 -10.26 10.10 8.56
CA LEU A 63 -10.50 10.17 10.00
C LEU A 63 -9.31 10.84 10.73
N LYS A 64 -9.64 11.80 11.60
CA LYS A 64 -8.68 12.47 12.48
C LYS A 64 -9.21 12.50 13.91
N VAL A 65 -8.46 11.92 14.84
CA VAL A 65 -8.65 12.10 16.29
C VAL A 65 -8.44 13.58 16.60
N ARG A 66 -9.47 14.23 17.14
CA ARG A 66 -9.42 15.65 17.53
C ARG A 66 -9.08 15.83 19.01
N TYR A 67 -9.67 15.00 19.86
CA TYR A 67 -9.45 15.02 21.30
C TYR A 67 -9.69 13.63 21.88
N LEU A 68 -9.02 13.36 22.99
CA LEU A 68 -9.28 12.24 23.89
C LEU A 68 -9.36 12.84 25.28
N LYS A 69 -10.58 12.88 25.85
CA LYS A 69 -10.81 13.42 27.20
C LYS A 69 -10.73 12.28 28.21
N VAL A 70 -10.00 12.49 29.30
CA VAL A 70 -9.83 11.56 30.42
C VAL A 70 -10.43 12.21 31.67
N PHE A 71 -11.27 11.46 32.36
CA PHE A 71 -11.93 11.91 33.60
C PHE A 71 -11.72 10.85 34.68
N GLU A 72 -11.09 11.24 35.79
CA GLU A 72 -10.86 10.39 36.96
C GLU A 72 -11.35 11.13 38.21
N PRO A 73 -12.50 10.75 38.79
CA PRO A 73 -13.09 11.49 39.90
C PRO A 73 -12.46 11.18 41.27
N LYS A 74 -11.65 10.11 41.40
CA LYS A 74 -11.16 9.63 42.71
C LYS A 74 -9.69 9.93 42.94
N LEU A 75 -8.86 9.91 41.90
CA LEU A 75 -7.42 10.12 42.00
C LEU A 75 -7.08 11.58 41.69
N ASN A 76 -5.95 12.07 42.23
CA ASN A 76 -5.52 13.46 42.08
C ASN A 76 -4.79 13.71 40.74
N TYR A 77 -5.41 13.32 39.62
CA TYR A 77 -4.95 13.70 38.29
C TYR A 77 -6.13 14.02 37.38
N SER A 78 -5.90 14.92 36.44
CA SER A 78 -6.86 15.48 35.51
C SER A 78 -6.48 15.13 34.07
N ASP A 79 -7.32 15.55 33.11
CA ASP A 79 -7.04 15.41 31.69
C ASP A 79 -5.69 16.04 31.24
N HIS A 80 -5.23 17.07 31.96
CA HIS A 80 -3.99 17.79 31.68
C HIS A 80 -2.74 17.04 32.12
N ASP A 81 -2.88 16.15 33.11
CA ASP A 81 -1.76 15.35 33.65
C ASP A 81 -1.47 14.13 32.76
N VAL A 82 -2.32 13.87 31.76
CA VAL A 82 -2.23 12.68 30.90
C VAL A 82 -1.50 13.00 29.60
N ILE A 83 -0.41 12.27 29.37
CA ILE A 83 0.28 12.25 28.07
C ILE A 83 -0.48 11.35 27.10
N LYS A 84 -0.82 11.87 25.91
CA LYS A 84 -1.65 11.19 24.91
C LYS A 84 -0.88 10.99 23.61
N TRP A 85 -0.91 9.77 23.08
CA TRP A 85 -0.24 9.40 21.82
C TRP A 85 -1.25 8.94 20.79
N VAL A 86 -1.04 9.31 19.52
CA VAL A 86 -1.82 8.83 18.38
C VAL A 86 -0.87 8.43 17.27
N ARG A 87 -1.15 7.29 16.64
CA ARG A 87 -0.46 6.85 15.42
C ARG A 87 -1.48 6.38 14.40
N TYR A 88 -1.35 6.85 13.16
CA TYR A 88 -2.10 6.34 12.03
C TYR A 88 -1.24 5.37 11.23
N ILE A 89 -1.81 4.20 10.92
CA ILE A 89 -1.19 3.18 10.06
C ILE A 89 -2.26 2.72 9.08
N GLY A 90 -2.28 3.32 7.89
CA GLY A 90 -3.13 2.86 6.79
C GLY A 90 -2.39 1.79 6.00
N ARG A 91 -3.01 0.63 5.78
CA ARG A 91 -2.48 -0.42 4.90
C ARG A 91 -3.45 -0.64 3.74
N SER A 92 -2.90 -0.93 2.57
CA SER A 92 -3.71 -1.36 1.43
C SER A 92 -4.47 -2.64 1.76
N GLY A 93 -5.75 -2.70 1.38
CA GLY A 93 -6.50 -3.95 1.25
C GLY A 93 -6.38 -4.48 -0.17
N LEU A 94 -7.51 -4.88 -0.77
CA LEU A 94 -7.59 -5.18 -2.20
C LEU A 94 -7.46 -3.88 -3.01
N TYR A 95 -6.24 -3.55 -3.45
CA TYR A 95 -5.96 -2.38 -4.28
C TYR A 95 -5.51 -2.84 -5.66
N GLU A 96 -6.45 -2.86 -6.60
CA GLU A 96 -6.27 -3.46 -7.93
C GLU A 96 -6.69 -2.51 -9.04
N THR A 97 -5.99 -2.55 -10.17
CA THR A 97 -6.32 -1.79 -11.38
C THR A 97 -6.35 -2.73 -12.58
N ARG A 98 -7.45 -2.72 -13.34
CA ARG A 98 -7.62 -3.56 -14.54
C ARG A 98 -6.85 -2.97 -15.74
N CYS A 99 -6.38 -3.85 -16.62
CA CYS A 99 -5.51 -3.55 -17.77
C CYS A 99 -5.99 -4.21 -19.08
#